data_AF-A0A1F5DEP9-F1
#
_entry.id   AF-A0A1F5DEP9-F1
#
_cell.length_a   1.000
_cell.length_b   1.000
_cell.length_c   1.000
_cell.angle_alpha   90.00
_cell.angle_beta   90.00
_cell.angle_gamma   90.00
#
_symmetry.space_group_name_H-M   'P 1'
#
loop_
_entity.id
_entity.type
_entity.pdbx_description
1 polymer ?
#
loop_
_entity_poly.entity_id
_entity_poly.type
_entity_poly.pdbx_seq_one_letter_code
_entity_poly.pdbx_strand_id
1 'polypeptide(L)'
;MWDGVLTSLPFVFLISLFVSLLLYWYGGKISPKVKATANKLAPYACGEEFPPQKLQVNVERFFVYAVFFLVFDILAFMLATSLGSPGIVPVLYAGITLVAVIFLLPILKLRVE
;
A
#
# COMPACT_ATOMS: atom_id res chain seq x y z
N MET A 1 0.03 -33.55 10.49
CA MET A 1 -0.90 -32.83 11.39
C MET A 1 -0.41 -31.41 11.70
N TRP A 2 0.90 -31.19 11.81
CA TRP A 2 1.48 -29.86 12.04
C TRP A 2 1.57 -28.97 10.79
N ASP A 3 1.59 -29.56 9.59
CA ASP A 3 1.80 -28.83 8.33
C ASP A 3 0.68 -27.81 8.04
N GLY A 4 -0.57 -28.14 8.38
CA GLY A 4 -1.71 -27.24 8.21
C GLY A 4 -1.71 -26.06 9.18
N VAL A 5 -1.13 -26.23 10.37
CA VAL A 5 -0.98 -25.13 11.35
C VAL A 5 0.15 -24.20 10.92
N LEU A 6 1.30 -24.76 10.53
CA LEU A 6 2.48 -24.01 10.10
C LEU A 6 2.22 -23.17 8.83
N THR A 7 1.35 -23.64 7.94
CA THR A 7 0.97 -22.94 6.70
C THR A 7 -0.28 -22.07 6.84
N SER A 8 -0.93 -22.06 8.01
CA SER A 8 -2.13 -21.25 8.21
C SER A 8 -1.81 -19.76 8.19
N LEU A 9 -2.64 -18.98 7.49
CA LEU A 9 -2.53 -17.52 7.36
C LEU A 9 -2.34 -16.80 8.72
N PRO A 10 -3.15 -17.09 9.76
CA PRO A 10 -2.98 -16.44 11.06
C PRO A 10 -1.63 -16.75 11.71
N PHE A 11 -1.17 -18.01 11.62
CA PHE A 11 0.10 -18.42 12.20
C PHE A 11 1.28 -17.73 11.50
N VAL A 12 1.28 -17.72 10.16
CA VAL A 12 2.31 -17.04 9.36
C VAL A 12 2.34 -15.54 9.66
N PHE A 13 1.17 -14.89 9.73
CA PHE A 13 1.10 -13.47 10.09
C PHE A 13 1.67 -13.20 11.48
N LEU A 14 1.27 -13.99 12.49
CA LEU A 14 1.72 -13.82 13.87
C LEU A 14 3.23 -14.06 14.02
N ILE A 15 3.79 -15.10 13.38
CA ILE A 15 5.22 -15.37 13.46
C ILE A 15 6.02 -14.28 12.72
N SER A 16 5.56 -13.80 11.56
CA SER A 16 6.20 -12.70 10.86
C SER A 16 6.21 -11.42 11.70
N LEU A 17 5.06 -11.06 12.29
CA LEU A 17 4.96 -9.91 13.19
C LEU A 17 5.89 -10.06 14.40
N PHE A 18 5.88 -11.24 15.02
CA PHE A 18 6.72 -11.53 16.17
C PHE A 18 8.21 -11.39 15.84
N VAL A 19 8.65 -11.97 14.72
CA VAL A 19 10.04 -11.84 14.24
C VAL A 19 10.39 -10.38 13.96
N SER A 20 9.53 -9.62 13.29
CA SER A 20 9.75 -8.19 13.04
C SER A 20 9.89 -7.39 14.35
N LEU A 21 9.07 -7.68 15.36
CA LEU A 21 9.15 -7.04 16.67
C LEU A 21 10.45 -7.41 17.40
N LEU A 22 10.89 -8.67 17.33
CA LEU A 22 12.17 -9.09 17.89
C LEU A 22 13.34 -8.38 17.21
N LEU A 23 13.33 -8.26 15.87
CA LEU A 23 14.36 -7.55 15.13
C LEU A 23 14.39 -6.06 15.49
N TYR A 24 13.22 -5.42 15.60
CA TYR A 24 13.11 -4.02 16.01
C TYR A 24 13.64 -3.81 17.44
N TRP A 25 13.24 -4.67 18.38
CA TRP A 25 13.66 -4.60 19.77
C TRP A 25 15.15 -4.87 19.93
N TYR A 26 15.66 -5.94 19.31
CA TYR A 26 17.07 -6.31 19.37
C TYR A 26 17.94 -5.26 18.68
N GLY A 27 17.55 -4.79 17.49
CA GLY A 27 18.22 -3.71 16.76
C GLY A 27 18.30 -2.43 17.59
N GLY A 28 17.20 -2.05 18.24
CA GLY A 28 17.16 -0.93 19.17
C GLY A 28 18.01 -1.15 20.42
N LYS A 29 18.20 -2.39 20.88
CA LYS A 29 19.02 -2.71 22.06
C LYS A 29 20.52 -2.65 21.74
N ILE A 30 20.94 -3.18 20.60
CA ILE A 30 22.36 -3.22 20.19
C ILE A 30 22.86 -1.91 19.56
N SER A 31 21.95 -1.06 19.07
CA SER A 31 22.32 0.20 18.41
C SER A 31 23.14 1.09 19.35
N PRO A 32 24.21 1.74 18.86
CA PRO A 32 24.92 2.76 19.62
C PRO A 32 23.96 3.84 20.11
N LYS A 33 23.92 4.08 21.42
CA LYS A 33 23.09 5.14 22.01
C LYS A 33 23.79 6.48 21.83
N VAL A 34 23.31 7.25 20.86
CA VAL A 34 23.85 8.56 20.54
C VAL A 34 23.03 9.64 21.26
N LYS A 35 23.69 10.63 21.87
CA LYS A 35 22.99 11.80 22.43
C LYS A 35 22.18 12.49 21.34
N ALA A 36 20.90 12.74 21.61
CA ALA A 36 20.03 13.51 20.74
C ALA A 36 20.48 14.97 20.74
N THR A 37 21.23 15.37 19.72
CA THR A 37 21.64 16.76 19.47
C THR A 37 20.74 17.36 18.41
N ALA A 38 20.51 18.68 18.43
CA ALA A 38 19.66 19.38 17.46
C ALA A 38 20.01 19.00 16.00
N ASN A 39 21.29 19.03 15.64
CA ASN A 39 21.76 18.71 14.29
C ASN A 39 21.55 17.22 13.89
N LYS A 40 21.39 16.30 14.85
CA LYS A 40 21.11 14.88 14.55
C LYS A 40 19.62 14.59 14.38
N LEU A 41 18.78 15.44 14.97
CA LEU A 41 17.33 15.38 14.84
C LEU A 41 16.82 16.29 13.70
N ALA A 42 17.66 17.19 13.19
CA ALA A 42 17.35 18.05 12.08
C ALA A 42 17.04 17.21 10.82
N PRO A 43 16.01 17.58 10.03
CA PRO A 43 15.73 16.96 8.75
C PRO A 43 16.94 17.02 7.82
N TYR A 44 17.11 16.01 6.98
CA TYR A 44 18.16 16.04 5.97
C TYR A 44 17.82 17.10 4.91
N ALA A 45 18.65 18.13 4.82
CA ALA A 45 18.59 19.19 3.80
C ALA A 45 19.99 19.46 3.24
N CYS A 46 20.72 18.41 2.87
CA CYS A 46 22.10 18.51 2.35
C CYS A 46 23.09 19.28 3.27
N GLY A 47 22.83 19.30 4.59
CA GLY A 47 23.63 20.04 5.56
C GLY A 47 23.24 21.51 5.72
N GLU A 48 22.21 21.97 5.01
CA GLU A 48 21.67 23.32 5.17
C GLU A 48 20.67 23.39 6.34
N GLU A 49 20.66 24.53 7.03
CA GLU A 49 19.68 24.84 8.07
C GLU A 49 18.35 25.23 7.42
N PHE A 50 17.61 24.22 6.93
CA PHE A 50 16.31 24.41 6.30
C PHE A 50 15.18 24.08 7.28
N PRO A 51 14.21 24.98 7.51
CA PRO A 51 13.11 24.70 8.41
C PRO A 51 12.23 23.57 7.84
N PRO A 52 11.74 22.63 8.68
CA PRO A 52 10.83 21.59 8.22
C PRO A 52 9.53 22.21 7.71
N GLN A 53 9.28 22.07 6.41
CA GLN A 53 8.04 22.53 5.78
C GLN A 53 7.19 21.34 5.37
N LYS A 54 5.89 21.39 5.69
CA LYS A 54 4.91 20.45 5.17
C LYS A 54 4.45 20.95 3.80
N LEU A 55 5.19 20.56 2.77
CA LEU A 55 4.83 20.91 1.40
C LEU A 55 3.64 20.07 0.94
N GLN A 56 2.63 20.73 0.37
CA GLN A 56 1.57 20.05 -0.36
C GLN A 56 2.13 19.66 -1.73
N VAL A 57 2.51 18.40 -1.88
CA VAL A 57 2.95 17.86 -3.16
C VAL A 57 1.71 17.64 -4.03
N ASN A 58 1.78 18.06 -5.29
CA ASN A 58 0.74 17.71 -6.25
C ASN A 58 0.79 16.17 -6.48
N VAL A 59 -0.17 15.47 -5.88
CA VAL A 59 -0.37 14.01 -6.01
C VAL A 59 -1.57 13.67 -6.90
N GLU A 60 -2.05 14.64 -7.68
CA GLU A 60 -3.24 14.52 -8.52
C GLU A 60 -3.14 13.37 -9.52
N ARG A 61 -1.96 13.18 -10.14
CA ARG A 61 -1.70 12.05 -11.04
C ARG A 61 -1.68 10.71 -10.29
N PHE A 62 -0.99 10.66 -9.16
CA PHE A 62 -0.92 9.46 -8.31
C PHE A 62 -2.32 9.04 -7.85
N PHE A 63 -3.17 10.01 -7.47
CA PHE A 63 -4.53 9.77 -7.05
C PHE A 63 -5.37 9.12 -8.15
N VAL A 64 -5.25 9.58 -9.41
CA VAL A 64 -5.95 8.95 -10.54
C VAL A 64 -5.54 7.47 -10.68
N TYR A 65 -4.24 7.16 -10.59
CA TYR A 65 -3.78 5.78 -10.62
C TYR A 65 -4.28 4.96 -9.43
N ALA A 66 -4.35 5.54 -8.23
CA ALA A 66 -4.88 4.86 -7.05
C ALA A 66 -6.37 4.51 -7.20
N VAL A 67 -7.17 5.37 -7.84
CA VAL A 67 -8.59 5.10 -8.14
C VAL A 67 -8.71 3.96 -9.16
N PHE A 68 -7.93 3.98 -10.24
CA PHE A 68 -7.91 2.86 -11.20
C PHE A 68 -7.50 1.55 -10.54
N PHE A 69 -6.44 1.58 -9.72
CA PHE A 69 -5.99 0.41 -8.97
C PHE A 69 -7.12 -0.16 -8.11
N LEU A 70 -7.83 0.67 -7.34
CA LEU A 70 -8.94 0.23 -6.49
C LEU A 70 -10.08 -0.40 -7.31
N VAL A 71 -10.45 0.20 -8.45
CA VAL A 71 -11.50 -0.34 -9.33
C VAL A 71 -11.12 -1.72 -9.86
N PHE A 72 -9.88 -1.88 -10.34
CA PHE A 72 -9.40 -3.15 -10.85
C PHE A 72 -9.16 -4.20 -9.75
N ASP A 73 -8.74 -3.78 -8.56
CA ASP A 73 -8.52 -4.68 -7.42
C ASP A 73 -9.83 -5.33 -6.96
N ILE A 74 -10.91 -4.55 -6.86
CA ILE A 74 -12.24 -5.10 -6.54
C ILE A 74 -12.74 -6.00 -7.67
N LEU A 75 -12.53 -5.63 -8.95
CA LEU A 75 -12.89 -6.49 -10.07
C LEU A 75 -12.14 -7.83 -9.99
N ALA A 76 -10.84 -7.81 -9.73
CA ALA A 76 -10.03 -9.01 -9.59
C ALA A 76 -10.54 -9.89 -8.45
N PHE A 77 -10.86 -9.31 -7.29
CA PHE A 77 -11.46 -10.01 -6.15
C PHE A 77 -12.81 -10.65 -6.50
N MET A 78 -13.70 -9.91 -7.15
CA MET A 78 -15.02 -10.40 -7.58
C MET A 78 -14.90 -11.56 -8.58
N LEU A 79 -13.99 -11.45 -9.56
CA LEU A 79 -13.74 -12.51 -10.51
C LEU A 79 -13.17 -13.74 -9.80
N ALA A 80 -12.13 -13.57 -8.98
CA ALA A 80 -11.45 -14.66 -8.29
C ALA A 80 -12.40 -15.46 -7.39
N THR A 81 -13.25 -14.78 -6.61
CA THR A 81 -14.24 -15.43 -5.74
C THR A 81 -15.36 -16.11 -6.52
N SER A 82 -15.66 -15.66 -7.74
CA SER A 82 -16.69 -16.26 -8.59
C SER A 82 -16.23 -17.47 -9.41
N LEU A 83 -14.93 -17.80 -9.44
CA LEU A 83 -14.40 -18.92 -10.23
C LEU A 83 -15.02 -20.27 -9.84
N GLY A 84 -15.36 -20.46 -8.57
CA GLY A 84 -15.98 -21.71 -8.07
C GLY A 84 -17.47 -21.82 -8.35
N SER A 85 -18.15 -20.69 -8.58
CA SER A 85 -19.57 -20.64 -8.91
C SER A 85 -19.85 -19.38 -9.73
N PRO A 86 -19.70 -19.46 -11.07
CA PRO A 86 -19.95 -18.33 -11.94
C PRO A 86 -21.40 -17.85 -11.79
N GLY A 87 -21.60 -16.54 -11.70
CA GLY A 87 -22.91 -15.94 -11.47
C GLY A 87 -23.06 -14.60 -12.18
N ILE A 88 -24.24 -14.00 -12.03
CA ILE A 88 -24.58 -12.72 -12.67
C ILE A 88 -23.83 -11.56 -12.02
N VAL A 89 -23.56 -11.64 -10.71
CA VAL A 89 -22.90 -10.58 -9.94
C VAL A 89 -21.50 -10.19 -10.48
N PRO A 90 -20.54 -11.11 -10.70
CA PRO A 90 -19.23 -10.76 -11.28
C PRO A 90 -19.35 -10.18 -12.70
N VAL A 91 -20.32 -10.62 -13.49
CA VAL A 91 -20.57 -10.10 -14.85
C VAL A 91 -21.08 -8.65 -14.79
N LEU A 92 -22.04 -8.37 -13.90
CA LEU A 92 -22.52 -7.01 -13.67
C LEU A 92 -21.40 -6.10 -13.17
N TYR A 93 -20.58 -6.59 -12.23
CA TYR A 93 -19.45 -5.82 -11.70
C TYR A 93 -18.39 -5.53 -12.79
N ALA A 94 -18.11 -6.50 -13.67
CA ALA A 94 -17.25 -6.30 -14.83
C ALA A 94 -17.82 -5.25 -15.79
N GLY A 95 -19.14 -5.26 -16.02
CA GLY A 95 -19.83 -4.24 -16.82
C GLY A 95 -19.72 -2.84 -16.20
N ILE A 96 -19.98 -2.71 -14.90
CA ILE A 96 -19.82 -1.44 -14.16
C ILE A 96 -18.37 -0.96 -14.25
N THR A 97 -17.40 -1.85 -14.06
CA THR A 97 -15.98 -1.53 -14.15
C THR A 97 -15.60 -1.04 -15.54
N LEU A 98 -16.08 -1.70 -16.59
CA LEU A 98 -15.86 -1.30 -17.98
C LEU A 98 -16.42 0.10 -18.24
N VAL A 99 -17.64 0.39 -17.78
CA VAL A 99 -18.25 1.73 -17.90
C VAL A 99 -17.42 2.76 -17.14
N ALA A 100 -17.03 2.48 -15.90
CA ALA A 100 -16.19 3.38 -15.11
C ALA A 100 -14.86 3.70 -15.80
N VAL A 101 -14.20 2.70 -16.39
CA VAL A 101 -12.94 2.87 -17.13
C VAL A 101 -13.16 3.74 -18.38
N ILE A 102 -14.24 3.53 -19.13
CA ILE A 102 -14.58 4.37 -20.30
C ILE A 102 -14.72 5.84 -19.89
N PHE A 103 -15.36 6.13 -18.75
CA PHE A 103 -15.50 7.50 -18.26
C PHE A 103 -14.21 8.10 -17.69
N LEU A 104 -13.38 7.30 -17.02
CA LEU A 104 -12.17 7.78 -16.36
C LEU A 104 -10.96 7.92 -17.30
N LEU A 105 -10.87 7.12 -18.36
CA LEU A 105 -9.72 7.15 -19.29
C LEU A 105 -9.52 8.52 -19.98
N PRO A 106 -10.56 9.22 -20.45
CA PRO A 106 -10.41 10.57 -21.00
C PRO A 106 -9.86 11.57 -19.98
N ILE A 107 -10.30 11.47 -18.71
CA ILE A 107 -9.84 12.34 -17.62
C ILE A 107 -8.35 12.14 -17.35
N LEU A 108 -7.87 10.89 -17.40
CA LEU A 108 -6.45 10.60 -17.30
C LEU A 108 -5.67 11.23 -18.46
N LYS A 109 -6.15 11.08 -19.70
CA LYS A 109 -5.47 11.62 -20.89
C LYS A 109 -5.34 13.15 -20.83
N LEU A 110 -6.41 13.85 -20.45
CA LEU A 110 -6.45 15.32 -20.34
C LEU A 110 -5.52 15.91 -19.27
N ARG A 111 -5.03 15.10 -18.33
CA ARG A 111 -4.22 15.53 -17.18
C ARG A 111 -2.76 15.06 -17.27
N VAL A 112 -2.48 14.18 -18.24
CA VAL A 112 -1.14 13.68 -18.55
C VAL A 112 -0.42 14.59 -19.54
N GLU A 113 -1.15 15.15 -20.51
CA GLU A 113 -0.71 16.28 -21.36
C GLU A 113 -0.66 17.59 -20.57
#